data_AF-A0A7S7S3N9-F1
#
_entry.id   AF-A0A7S7S3N9-F1
#
_cell.length_a   1.000
_cell.length_b   1.000
_cell.length_c   1.000
_cell.angle_alpha   90.00
_cell.angle_beta   90.00
_cell.angle_gamma   90.00
#
_symmetry.space_group_name_H-M   'P 1'
#
loop_
_entity.id
_entity.type
_entity.pdbx_description
1 polymer ?
#
loop_
_entity_poly.entity_id
_entity_poly.type
_entity_poly.pdbx_seq_one_letter_code
_entity_poly.pdbx_strand_id
1 'polypeptide(L)'
;MKRREQGFTLLEILVVLSLLSILLLLVGAALLGANRAVAKAQSYTVSLDEMRTAQQFLRTAISEALPLDIIEDDSQADGFFIGTAERLQFVATLPGVLGGGIQRFTLQRVEQDFQVAFSQLQSAANAQRAEPQVLLHNVEALQLSYRGVSPVGQPTGWLSAWPWPRRLPVAVRIDASVNGPVPWLTQVIALRLNLGSASSEQ
;
A
#
# COMPACT_ATOMS: atom_id res chain seq x y z
N MET A 1 37.19 -55.97 57.57
CA MET A 1 37.59 -55.14 56.40
C MET A 1 36.80 -53.84 56.48
N LYS A 2 37.45 -52.69 56.75
CA LYS A 2 36.74 -51.41 56.89
C LYS A 2 36.46 -50.83 55.49
N ARG A 3 35.19 -50.79 55.11
CA ARG A 3 34.71 -50.11 53.91
C ARG A 3 34.88 -48.60 54.16
N ARG A 4 35.78 -47.94 53.43
CA ARG A 4 35.86 -46.48 53.42
C ARG A 4 34.65 -45.98 52.64
N GLU A 5 33.72 -45.31 53.32
CA GLU A 5 32.67 -44.58 52.62
C GLU A 5 33.32 -43.44 51.85
N GLN A 6 33.16 -43.46 50.53
CA GLN A 6 33.54 -42.37 49.64
C GLN A 6 32.45 -41.31 49.77
N GLY A 7 32.59 -40.44 50.78
CA GLY A 7 31.70 -39.29 50.94
C GLY A 7 31.78 -38.39 49.72
N PHE A 8 30.61 -37.96 49.23
CA PHE A 8 30.45 -36.98 48.15
C PHE A 8 31.40 -35.81 48.36
N THR A 9 32.24 -35.52 47.36
CA THR A 9 33.22 -34.45 47.51
C THR A 9 32.54 -33.10 47.35
N LEU A 10 32.96 -32.08 48.11
CA LEU A 10 32.58 -30.68 47.88
C LEU A 10 32.77 -30.26 46.41
N LEU A 11 33.78 -30.83 45.76
CA LEU A 11 34.09 -30.62 44.35
C LEU A 11 32.96 -31.12 43.43
N GLU A 12 32.34 -32.25 43.74
CA GLU A 12 31.24 -32.82 42.95
C GLU A 12 29.98 -31.95 43.02
N ILE A 13 29.66 -31.43 44.21
CA ILE A 13 28.54 -30.47 44.38
C ILE A 13 28.83 -29.17 43.61
N LEU A 14 30.07 -28.67 43.65
CA LEU A 14 30.47 -27.48 42.87
C LEU A 14 30.33 -27.69 41.36
N VAL A 15 30.75 -28.86 40.87
CA VAL A 15 30.61 -29.21 39.45
C VAL A 15 29.12 -29.28 39.07
N VAL A 16 28.28 -29.96 39.85
CA VAL A 16 26.84 -30.06 39.57
C VAL A 16 26.17 -28.69 39.56
N LEU A 17 26.48 -27.82 40.53
CA LEU A 17 25.96 -26.45 40.58
C LEU A 17 26.43 -25.60 39.39
N SER A 18 27.69 -25.76 38.96
CA SER A 18 28.20 -25.07 37.77
C SER A 18 27.47 -25.49 36.49
N LEU A 19 27.24 -26.80 36.31
CA LEU A 19 26.51 -27.33 35.17
C LEU A 19 25.05 -26.88 35.19
N LEU A 20 24.41 -26.87 36.36
CA LEU A 20 23.04 -26.36 36.52
C LEU A 20 22.95 -24.87 36.17
N SER A 21 23.91 -24.07 36.61
CA SER A 21 23.96 -22.63 36.32
C SER A 21 24.11 -22.37 34.82
N ILE A 22 25.00 -23.12 34.15
CA ILE A 22 25.17 -23.06 32.69
C ILE A 22 23.88 -23.46 31.98
N LEU A 23 23.23 -24.55 32.41
CA LEU A 23 21.97 -25.01 31.82
C LEU A 23 20.88 -23.94 31.94
N LEU A 24 20.70 -23.35 33.11
CA LEU A 24 19.73 -22.28 33.33
C LEU A 24 20.05 -21.05 32.47
N LEU A 25 21.32 -20.71 32.30
CA LEU A 25 21.76 -19.62 31.42
C LEU A 25 21.40 -19.91 29.96
N LEU A 26 21.63 -21.14 29.48
CA LEU A 26 21.30 -21.54 28.11
C LEU A 26 19.78 -21.51 27.87
N VAL A 27 18.98 -22.02 28.81
CA VAL A 27 17.52 -21.97 28.73
C VAL A 27 17.03 -20.52 28.73
N GLY A 28 17.56 -19.69 29.62
CA GLY A 28 17.24 -18.26 29.67
C GLY A 28 17.58 -17.55 28.36
N ALA A 29 18.77 -17.79 27.82
CA ALA A 29 19.19 -17.23 26.53
C ALA A 29 18.30 -17.69 25.36
N ALA A 30 17.92 -18.98 25.34
CA ALA A 30 17.02 -19.54 24.34
C ALA A 30 15.62 -18.88 24.39
N LEU A 31 15.06 -18.71 25.58
CA LEU A 31 13.75 -18.06 25.77
C LEU A 31 13.79 -16.58 25.35
N LEU A 32 14.83 -15.84 25.74
CA LEU A 32 15.02 -14.45 25.30
C LEU A 32 15.18 -14.35 23.78
N GLY A 33 15.94 -15.27 23.18
CA GLY A 33 16.11 -15.37 21.74
C GLY A 33 14.80 -15.64 21.01
N ALA A 34 14.01 -16.60 21.50
CA ALA A 34 12.70 -16.94 20.96
C ALA A 34 11.73 -15.74 21.01
N ASN A 35 11.64 -15.06 22.16
CA ASN A 35 10.77 -13.89 22.31
C ASN A 35 11.14 -12.75 21.34
N ARG A 36 12.44 -12.48 21.18
CA ARG A 36 12.92 -11.47 20.22
C ARG A 36 12.60 -11.87 18.77
N ALA A 37 12.76 -13.14 18.42
CA ALA A 37 12.44 -13.65 17.09
C ALA A 37 10.94 -13.51 16.79
N VAL A 38 10.08 -13.88 17.76
CA VAL A 38 8.63 -13.73 17.63
C VAL A 38 8.22 -12.26 17.46
N ALA A 39 8.75 -11.36 18.28
CA ALA A 39 8.46 -9.93 18.17
C ALA A 39 8.88 -9.35 16.80
N LYS A 40 10.04 -9.74 16.29
CA LYS A 40 10.51 -9.34 14.96
C LYS A 40 9.66 -9.90 13.83
N ALA A 41 9.20 -11.15 13.95
CA ALA A 41 8.31 -11.77 12.96
C ALA A 41 6.94 -11.09 12.94
N GLN A 42 6.42 -10.71 14.11
CA GLN A 42 5.16 -9.97 14.23
C GLN A 42 5.24 -8.60 13.56
N SER A 43 6.29 -7.81 13.85
CA SER A 43 6.43 -6.49 13.23
C SER A 43 6.57 -6.57 11.70
N TYR A 44 7.34 -7.54 11.20
CA TYR A 44 7.45 -7.79 9.76
C TYR A 44 6.10 -8.16 9.12
N THR A 45 5.31 -8.99 9.81
CA THR A 45 3.99 -9.41 9.34
C THR A 45 3.04 -8.23 9.23
N VAL A 46 3.04 -7.32 10.21
CA VAL A 46 2.23 -6.09 10.17
C VAL A 46 2.60 -5.23 8.96
N SER A 47 3.89 -4.95 8.76
CA SER A 47 4.33 -4.16 7.60
C SER A 47 4.00 -4.81 6.25
N LEU A 48 4.02 -6.14 6.19
CA LEU A 48 3.62 -6.88 4.99
C LEU A 48 2.12 -6.77 4.71
N ASP A 49 1.31 -6.80 5.77
CA ASP A 49 -0.14 -6.67 5.66
C ASP A 49 -0.57 -5.25 5.27
N GLU A 50 0.06 -4.23 5.83
CA GLU A 50 -0.12 -2.82 5.43
C GLU A 50 0.20 -2.64 3.94
N MET A 51 1.36 -3.13 3.48
CA MET A 51 1.77 -3.08 2.08
C MET A 51 0.75 -3.76 1.15
N ARG A 52 0.32 -4.97 1.50
CA ARG A 52 -0.68 -5.74 0.71
C ARG A 52 -2.02 -5.04 0.67
N THR A 53 -2.46 -4.48 1.79
CA THR A 53 -3.73 -3.77 1.90
C THR A 53 -3.72 -2.51 1.04
N ALA A 54 -2.63 -1.72 1.08
CA ALA A 54 -2.45 -0.56 0.21
C ALA A 54 -2.50 -0.94 -1.27
N GLN A 55 -1.76 -1.99 -1.67
CA GLN A 55 -1.79 -2.49 -3.06
C GLN A 55 -3.17 -2.97 -3.48
N GLN A 56 -3.89 -3.69 -2.62
CA GLN A 56 -5.22 -4.21 -2.93
C GLN A 56 -6.25 -3.08 -3.03
N PHE A 57 -6.18 -2.08 -2.16
CA PHE A 57 -7.00 -0.87 -2.24
C PHE A 57 -6.79 -0.16 -3.58
N LEU A 58 -5.54 0.14 -3.93
CA LEU A 58 -5.19 0.81 -5.19
C LEU A 58 -5.66 -0.01 -6.41
N ARG A 59 -5.45 -1.33 -6.38
CA ARG A 59 -5.92 -2.24 -7.44
C ARG A 59 -7.42 -2.09 -7.65
N THR A 60 -8.17 -2.16 -6.56
CA THR A 60 -9.64 -2.15 -6.60
C THR A 60 -10.11 -0.79 -7.09
N ALA A 61 -9.72 0.28 -6.40
CA ALA A 61 -10.15 1.65 -6.70
C ALA A 61 -9.82 2.08 -8.13
N ILE A 62 -8.58 1.87 -8.58
CA ILE A 62 -8.17 2.27 -9.94
C ILE A 62 -8.85 1.39 -11.00
N SER A 63 -9.03 0.09 -10.76
CA SER A 63 -9.68 -0.80 -11.74
C SER A 63 -11.14 -0.45 -11.99
N GLU A 64 -11.80 0.18 -11.01
CA GLU A 64 -13.19 0.60 -11.02
C GLU A 64 -13.36 2.09 -11.39
N ALA A 65 -12.33 2.72 -11.96
CA ALA A 65 -12.44 4.08 -12.45
C ALA A 65 -13.58 4.22 -13.47
N LEU A 66 -14.36 5.29 -13.33
CA LEU A 66 -15.57 5.58 -14.08
C LEU A 66 -15.35 6.77 -15.03
N PRO A 67 -15.83 6.69 -16.29
CA PRO A 67 -15.78 7.81 -17.23
C PRO A 67 -16.95 8.76 -17.02
N LEU A 68 -17.03 9.38 -15.83
CA LEU A 68 -18.13 10.28 -15.45
C LEU A 68 -17.60 11.69 -15.19
N ASP A 69 -18.04 12.64 -16.01
CA ASP A 69 -17.74 14.06 -15.78
C ASP A 69 -18.44 14.54 -14.50
N ILE A 70 -17.66 15.16 -13.62
CA ILE A 70 -18.17 15.79 -12.39
C ILE A 70 -17.97 17.29 -12.55
N ILE A 71 -19.07 18.02 -12.56
CA ILE A 71 -19.07 19.48 -12.58
C ILE A 71 -18.90 19.94 -11.12
N GLU A 72 -17.73 20.47 -10.77
CA GLU A 72 -17.57 21.31 -9.57
C GLU A 72 -17.93 22.75 -9.98
N ASP A 73 -18.87 23.38 -9.27
CA ASP A 73 -19.63 24.61 -9.60
C ASP A 73 -18.80 25.88 -9.90
N ASP A 74 -17.47 25.82 -9.94
CA ASP A 74 -16.64 26.99 -10.26
C ASP A 74 -15.31 26.66 -10.95
N SER A 75 -15.14 25.43 -11.43
CA SER A 75 -14.03 25.13 -12.33
C SER A 75 -14.49 24.18 -13.41
N GLN A 76 -14.23 24.57 -14.66
CA GLN A 76 -14.28 23.68 -15.81
C GLN A 76 -13.37 22.49 -15.50
N ALA A 77 -13.92 21.44 -14.89
CA ALA A 77 -13.14 20.26 -14.53
C ALA A 77 -12.67 19.64 -15.85
N ASP A 78 -11.36 19.72 -16.10
CA ASP A 78 -10.74 19.31 -17.36
C ASP A 78 -10.88 17.81 -17.68
N GLY A 79 -11.47 17.02 -16.79
CA GLY A 79 -11.95 15.67 -17.07
C GLY A 79 -12.14 14.80 -15.82
N PHE A 80 -12.47 13.55 -16.06
CA PHE A 80 -12.68 12.54 -15.02
C PHE A 80 -11.43 11.74 -14.66
N PHE A 81 -10.34 11.85 -15.43
CA PHE A 81 -9.08 11.16 -15.18
C PHE A 81 -7.88 12.06 -15.47
N ILE A 82 -7.14 12.50 -14.45
CA ILE A 82 -5.98 13.37 -14.60
C ILE A 82 -4.77 12.65 -13.99
N GLY A 83 -3.74 12.39 -14.79
CA GLY A 83 -2.59 11.61 -14.37
C GLY A 83 -1.26 12.27 -14.72
N THR A 84 -0.41 12.48 -13.72
CA THR A 84 0.99 12.90 -13.85
C THR A 84 1.89 11.85 -13.19
N ALA A 85 3.21 12.06 -13.23
CA ALA A 85 4.19 11.12 -12.66
C ALA A 85 4.01 10.89 -11.15
N GLU A 86 3.46 11.84 -10.40
CA GLU A 86 3.37 11.75 -8.93
C GLU A 86 1.97 11.98 -8.38
N ARG A 87 0.99 12.27 -9.25
CA ARG A 87 -0.39 12.55 -8.87
C ARG A 87 -1.37 11.92 -9.84
N LEU A 88 -2.38 11.26 -9.31
CA LEU A 88 -3.46 10.65 -10.07
C LEU A 88 -4.81 11.04 -9.45
N GLN A 89 -5.67 11.63 -10.25
CA GLN A 89 -7.04 11.94 -9.91
C GLN A 89 -7.99 11.18 -10.82
N PHE A 90 -8.98 10.50 -10.24
CA PHE A 90 -9.96 9.74 -11.00
C PHE A 90 -11.29 9.65 -10.25
N VAL A 91 -12.34 9.32 -10.97
CA VAL A 91 -13.68 9.11 -10.41
C VAL A 91 -13.90 7.63 -10.20
N ALA A 92 -14.36 7.21 -9.03
CA ALA A 92 -14.73 5.82 -8.75
C ALA A 92 -15.80 5.75 -7.65
N THR A 93 -16.36 4.57 -7.41
CA THR A 93 -17.24 4.31 -6.27
C THR A 93 -16.43 4.05 -5.02
N LEU A 94 -16.79 4.71 -3.92
CA LEU A 94 -16.24 4.41 -2.60
C LEU A 94 -17.10 3.33 -1.92
N PRO A 95 -16.51 2.31 -1.27
CA PRO A 95 -17.26 1.31 -0.52
C PRO A 95 -18.19 1.95 0.53
N GLY A 96 -19.37 1.35 0.74
CA GLY A 96 -20.39 1.89 1.66
C GLY A 96 -19.89 2.08 3.10
N VAL A 97 -18.94 1.26 3.55
CA VAL A 97 -18.30 1.38 4.87
C VAL A 97 -17.46 2.66 5.03
N LEU A 98 -17.10 3.33 3.94
CA LEU A 98 -16.33 4.58 3.91
C LEU A 98 -17.17 5.79 3.49
N GLY A 99 -18.50 5.69 3.54
CA GLY A 99 -19.43 6.77 3.18
C GLY A 99 -20.16 6.58 1.86
N GLY A 100 -19.73 5.63 1.02
CA GLY A 100 -20.44 5.23 -0.19
C GLY A 100 -20.46 6.28 -1.31
N GLY A 101 -21.06 5.89 -2.44
CA GLY A 101 -21.32 6.79 -3.57
C GLY A 101 -20.13 6.99 -4.51
N ILE A 102 -20.35 7.80 -5.54
CA ILE A 102 -19.32 8.19 -6.50
C ILE A 102 -18.53 9.34 -5.89
N GLN A 103 -17.20 9.26 -5.95
CA GLN A 103 -16.28 10.24 -5.37
C GLN A 103 -15.14 10.49 -6.34
N ARG A 104 -14.50 11.66 -6.20
CA ARG A 104 -13.21 11.91 -6.83
C ARG A 104 -12.08 11.51 -5.88
N PHE A 105 -11.26 10.58 -6.34
CA PHE A 105 -10.06 10.10 -5.65
C PHE A 105 -8.88 10.95 -6.10
N THR A 106 -8.06 11.39 -5.16
CA THR A 106 -6.78 12.05 -5.44
C THR A 106 -5.67 11.27 -4.74
N LEU A 107 -4.86 10.57 -5.53
CA LEU A 107 -3.65 9.89 -5.09
C LEU A 107 -2.45 10.80 -5.34
N GLN A 108 -1.61 10.99 -4.34
CA GLN A 108 -0.39 11.77 -4.48
C GLN A 108 0.60 11.43 -3.38
N ARG A 109 1.88 11.65 -3.66
CA ARG A 109 2.92 11.68 -2.64
C ARG A 109 3.00 13.08 -2.05
N VAL A 110 2.89 13.19 -0.73
CA VAL A 110 3.11 14.43 0.02
C VAL A 110 4.19 14.15 1.05
N GLU A 111 5.28 14.92 0.99
CA GLU A 111 6.50 14.64 1.76
C GLU A 111 7.00 13.21 1.51
N GLN A 112 6.88 12.32 2.49
CA GLN A 112 7.24 10.90 2.38
C GLN A 112 6.04 9.95 2.44
N ASP A 113 4.82 10.50 2.42
CA ASP A 113 3.60 9.71 2.55
C ASP A 113 2.90 9.63 1.19
N PHE A 114 2.59 8.40 0.77
CA PHE A 114 1.69 8.17 -0.35
C PHE A 114 0.27 8.07 0.20
N GLN A 115 -0.58 9.00 -0.20
CA GLN A 115 -1.90 9.19 0.41
C GLN A 115 -3.02 9.28 -0.63
N VAL A 116 -4.24 9.03 -0.17
CA VAL A 116 -5.48 9.18 -0.92
C VAL A 116 -6.39 10.19 -0.23
N ALA A 117 -6.95 11.13 -1.00
CA ALA A 117 -7.99 12.04 -0.55
C ALA A 117 -9.27 11.83 -1.36
N PHE A 118 -10.41 12.09 -0.73
CA PHE A 118 -11.75 11.94 -1.33
C PHE A 118 -12.50 13.27 -1.30
N SER A 119 -13.13 13.63 -2.42
CA SER A 119 -14.10 14.74 -2.45
C SER A 119 -15.46 14.26 -2.95
N GLN A 120 -16.51 14.65 -2.21
CA GLN A 120 -17.88 14.29 -2.50
C GLN A 120 -18.44 15.03 -3.72
N LEU A 121 -19.29 14.33 -4.47
CA LEU A 121 -19.96 14.82 -5.68
C LEU A 121 -21.07 15.87 -5.43
N GLN A 122 -21.38 16.24 -4.18
CA GLN A 122 -22.53 17.09 -3.87
C GLN A 122 -22.13 18.57 -3.80
N SER A 123 -22.81 19.39 -4.62
CA SER A 123 -22.87 20.86 -4.69
C SER A 123 -21.80 21.64 -3.91
N ALA A 124 -21.03 22.48 -4.63
CA ALA A 124 -19.88 23.25 -4.15
C ALA A 124 -20.09 24.04 -2.84
N ALA A 125 -21.34 24.32 -2.47
CA ALA A 125 -21.70 24.93 -1.20
C ALA A 125 -21.31 24.11 0.05
N ASN A 126 -21.03 22.81 -0.06
CA ASN A 126 -20.73 21.95 1.10
C ASN A 126 -19.76 20.80 0.79
N ALA A 127 -18.79 21.01 -0.11
CA ALA A 127 -17.75 20.04 -0.42
C ALA A 127 -16.84 19.81 0.81
N GLN A 128 -17.27 18.94 1.71
CA GLN A 128 -16.48 18.48 2.85
C GLN A 128 -15.33 17.64 2.29
N ARG A 129 -14.14 18.23 2.13
CA ARG A 129 -12.94 17.44 1.80
C ARG A 129 -12.68 16.50 2.97
N ALA A 130 -12.68 15.19 2.69
CA ALA A 130 -12.25 14.22 3.68
C ALA A 130 -10.75 14.42 3.96
N GLU A 131 -10.35 14.19 5.21
CA GLU A 131 -8.93 14.17 5.57
C GLU A 131 -8.21 13.10 4.72
N PRO A 132 -7.04 13.42 4.15
CA PRO A 132 -6.25 12.44 3.41
C PRO A 132 -5.92 11.22 4.28
N GLN A 133 -6.04 10.03 3.71
CA GLN A 133 -5.62 8.78 4.34
C GLN A 133 -4.28 8.35 3.77
N VAL A 134 -3.32 8.09 4.66
CA VAL A 134 -2.00 7.58 4.28
C VAL A 134 -2.13 6.10 3.93
N LEU A 135 -1.66 5.74 2.73
CA LEU A 135 -1.59 4.36 2.24
C LEU A 135 -0.25 3.72 2.58
N LEU A 136 0.84 4.50 2.46
CA LEU A 136 2.20 4.07 2.74
C LEU A 136 3.01 5.23 3.30
N HIS A 137 3.83 4.94 4.30
CA HIS A 137 4.82 5.86 4.85
C HIS A 137 6.20 5.61 4.23
N ASN A 138 7.13 6.53 4.43
CA ASN A 138 8.55 6.40 4.04
C ASN A 138 8.77 6.12 2.55
N VAL A 139 7.94 6.69 1.69
CA VAL A 139 8.07 6.63 0.23
C VAL A 139 9.13 7.62 -0.21
N GLU A 140 10.27 7.12 -0.68
CA GLU A 140 11.40 7.92 -1.16
C GLU A 140 11.18 8.41 -2.60
N ALA A 141 10.55 7.58 -3.43
CA ALA A 141 10.23 7.90 -4.82
C ALA A 141 8.89 7.27 -5.21
N LEU A 142 8.11 7.97 -6.03
CA LEU A 142 6.87 7.49 -6.63
C LEU A 142 6.88 7.85 -8.11
N GLN A 143 6.56 6.87 -8.96
CA GLN A 143 6.38 7.08 -10.39
C GLN A 143 5.11 6.36 -10.85
N LEU A 144 4.17 7.15 -11.32
CA LEU A 144 2.96 6.73 -12.00
C LEU A 144 3.21 6.76 -13.50
N SER A 145 2.67 5.79 -14.21
CA SER A 145 2.71 5.73 -15.67
C SER A 145 1.40 5.18 -16.21
N TYR A 146 1.08 5.58 -17.43
CA TYR A 146 -0.22 5.34 -18.05
C TYR A 146 -0.05 4.68 -19.41
N ARG A 147 -0.89 3.70 -19.72
CA ARG A 147 -0.94 3.08 -21.05
C ARG A 147 -2.37 3.00 -21.51
N GLY A 148 -2.65 3.36 -22.75
CA GLY A 148 -3.99 3.24 -23.30
C GLY A 148 -4.03 3.37 -24.82
N VAL A 149 -5.07 4.02 -25.31
CA VAL A 149 -5.34 4.19 -26.73
C VAL A 149 -5.50 5.68 -27.05
N SER A 150 -4.83 6.14 -28.09
CA SER A 150 -4.88 7.54 -28.53
C SER A 150 -6.23 7.92 -29.18
N PRO A 151 -6.50 9.22 -29.42
CA PRO A 151 -7.68 9.70 -30.14
C PRO A 151 -7.95 9.01 -31.46
N VAL A 152 -6.90 8.63 -32.16
CA VAL A 152 -6.94 7.94 -33.47
C VAL A 152 -6.99 6.41 -33.36
N GLY A 153 -7.20 5.86 -32.16
CA GLY A 153 -7.37 4.42 -31.96
C GLY A 153 -6.06 3.61 -31.86
N GLN A 154 -4.90 4.26 -31.76
CA GLN A 154 -3.61 3.56 -31.69
C GLN A 154 -3.19 3.29 -30.24
N PRO A 155 -2.69 2.08 -29.92
CA PRO A 155 -2.11 1.79 -28.60
C PRO A 155 -0.91 2.69 -28.31
N THR A 156 -0.80 3.18 -27.08
CA THR A 156 0.36 3.93 -26.61
C THR A 156 1.40 3.02 -25.97
N GLY A 157 2.63 3.52 -25.85
CA GLY A 157 3.57 3.06 -24.83
C GLY A 157 3.15 3.48 -23.42
N TRP A 158 4.03 3.28 -22.43
CA TRP A 158 3.88 3.85 -21.10
C TRP A 158 4.24 5.34 -21.14
N LEU A 159 3.29 6.19 -20.75
CA LEU A 159 3.40 7.63 -20.69
C LEU A 159 3.55 8.06 -19.22
N SER A 160 4.38 9.07 -18.94
CA SER A 160 4.56 9.63 -17.59
C SER A 160 3.41 10.58 -17.19
N ALA A 161 2.68 11.11 -18.17
CA ALA A 161 1.48 11.89 -17.98
C ALA A 161 0.40 11.42 -18.94
N TRP A 162 -0.86 11.45 -18.52
CA TRP A 162 -2.00 11.07 -19.33
C TRP A 162 -2.59 12.30 -20.04
N PRO A 163 -2.49 12.41 -21.38
CA PRO A 163 -2.83 13.63 -22.10
C PRO A 163 -4.33 13.78 -22.41
N TRP A 164 -5.15 12.77 -22.14
CA TRP A 164 -6.57 12.76 -22.51
C TRP A 164 -7.46 12.66 -21.26
N PRO A 165 -7.73 13.78 -20.58
CA PRO A 165 -8.39 13.75 -19.28
C PRO A 165 -9.85 13.27 -19.29
N ARG A 166 -10.46 13.27 -20.48
CA ARG A 166 -11.80 12.72 -20.78
C ARG A 166 -11.75 11.29 -21.34
N ARG A 167 -10.66 10.56 -21.12
CA ARG A 167 -10.51 9.15 -21.49
C ARG A 167 -9.81 8.40 -20.37
N LEU A 168 -10.23 7.16 -20.15
CA LEU A 168 -9.54 6.26 -19.24
C LEU A 168 -8.35 5.60 -19.96
N PRO A 169 -7.17 5.48 -19.32
CA PRO A 169 -6.13 4.58 -19.79
C PRO A 169 -6.61 3.13 -19.69
N VAL A 170 -5.96 2.24 -20.43
CA VAL A 170 -6.17 0.79 -20.29
C VAL A 170 -5.49 0.27 -19.03
N ALA A 171 -4.35 0.84 -18.65
CA ALA A 171 -3.63 0.46 -17.45
C ALA A 171 -2.88 1.63 -16.80
N VAL A 172 -2.75 1.55 -15.48
CA VAL A 172 -1.87 2.39 -14.66
C VAL A 172 -0.78 1.51 -14.07
N ARG A 173 0.47 1.98 -14.13
CA ARG A 173 1.61 1.38 -13.45
C ARG A 173 2.03 2.28 -12.29
N ILE A 174 2.31 1.66 -11.15
CA ILE A 174 2.79 2.30 -9.93
C ILE A 174 4.12 1.68 -9.56
N ASP A 175 5.17 2.48 -9.66
CA ASP A 175 6.52 2.18 -9.20
C ASP A 175 6.81 3.06 -7.99
N ALA A 176 7.33 2.48 -6.90
CA ALA A 176 7.69 3.23 -5.71
C ALA A 176 8.94 2.64 -5.05
N SER A 177 9.76 3.50 -4.45
CA SER A 177 10.83 3.12 -3.53
C SER A 177 10.38 3.45 -2.11
N VAL A 178 10.40 2.46 -1.22
CA VAL A 178 9.93 2.60 0.16
C VAL A 178 11.06 2.19 1.09
N ASN A 179 11.38 3.05 2.05
CA ASN A 179 12.33 2.74 3.11
C ASN A 179 11.60 2.01 4.24
N GLY A 180 11.59 0.68 4.16
CA GLY A 180 10.88 -0.16 5.12
C GLY A 180 11.30 -1.62 5.03
N PRO A 181 10.81 -2.47 5.95
CA PRO A 181 11.17 -3.89 5.99
C PRO A 181 10.59 -4.68 4.80
N VAL A 182 9.54 -4.16 4.14
CA VAL A 182 8.88 -4.79 3.00
C VAL A 182 8.99 -3.84 1.80
N PRO A 183 9.63 -4.26 0.70
CA PRO A 183 9.75 -3.42 -0.49
C PRO A 183 8.42 -3.33 -1.24
N TRP A 184 8.19 -2.21 -1.93
CA TRP A 184 7.13 -2.11 -2.91
C TRP A 184 7.46 -2.96 -4.15
N LEU A 185 6.46 -3.67 -4.66
CA LEU A 185 6.55 -4.37 -5.94
C LEU A 185 5.77 -3.58 -6.99
N THR A 186 6.40 -3.33 -8.14
CA THR A 186 5.77 -2.64 -9.28
C THR A 186 4.38 -3.19 -9.55
N GLN A 187 3.39 -2.31 -9.49
CA GLN A 187 1.99 -2.69 -9.63
C GLN A 187 1.45 -2.22 -10.96
N VAL A 188 0.98 -3.14 -11.80
CA VAL A 188 0.22 -2.84 -13.02
C VAL A 188 -1.26 -3.15 -12.76
N ILE A 189 -2.11 -2.15 -12.99
CA ILE A 189 -3.55 -2.21 -12.73
C ILE A 189 -4.27 -1.90 -14.03
N ALA A 190 -5.06 -2.87 -14.52
CA ALA A 190 -5.92 -2.68 -15.67
C ALA A 190 -7.24 -2.03 -15.26
N LEU A 191 -7.71 -1.07 -16.07
CA LEU A 191 -9.01 -0.43 -15.88
C LEU A 191 -10.08 -1.25 -16.61
N ARG A 192 -11.20 -1.52 -15.94
CA ARG A 192 -12.27 -2.40 -16.47
C ARG A 192 -13.16 -1.69 -17.47
N LEU A 193 -13.37 -0.39 -17.28
CA LEU A 193 -14.21 0.45 -18.13
C LEU A 193 -13.30 1.23 -19.09
N ASN A 194 -13.12 0.72 -20.30
CA ASN A 194 -12.52 1.48 -21.39
C ASN A 194 -13.58 1.74 -22.45
N LEU A 195 -14.34 2.83 -22.31
CA LEU A 195 -15.33 3.26 -23.31
C LEU A 195 -14.65 4.05 -24.45
N GLY A 196 -13.51 3.58 -24.95
CA GLY A 196 -12.77 4.20 -26.04
C GLY A 196 -13.23 3.80 -27.45
N SER A 197 -14.30 3.01 -27.61
CA SER A 197 -14.68 2.43 -28.90
C SER A 197 -16.19 2.34 -29.20
N ALA A 198 -17.07 3.03 -28.47
CA ALA A 198 -18.52 2.92 -28.66
C ALA A 198 -19.21 4.29 -28.76
N SER A 199 -18.81 5.12 -29.73
CA SER A 199 -19.63 6.24 -30.21
C SER A 199 -19.12 6.74 -31.56
N SER A 200 -19.22 5.88 -32.56
CA SER A 200 -19.27 6.27 -33.96
C SER A 200 -20.32 5.39 -34.65
N GLU A 201 -21.59 5.70 -34.40
CA GLU A 201 -22.74 5.35 -35.23
C GLU A 201 -24.00 6.04 -34.69
N GLN A 202 -24.23 7.27 -35.15
CA GLN A 202 -25.46 7.77 -35.80
C GLN A 202 -25.40 9.30 -35.93
#